data_AF-A0A916J1R8-F1
#
_entry.id   AF-A0A916J1R8-F1
#
_cell.length_a   1.000
_cell.length_b   1.000
_cell.length_c   1.000
_cell.angle_alpha   90.00
_cell.angle_beta   90.00
_cell.angle_gamma   90.00
#
_symmetry.space_group_name_H-M   'P 1'
#
loop_
_entity.id
_entity.type
_entity.pdbx_description
1 polymer ?
#
loop_
_entity_poly.entity_id
_entity_poly.type
_entity_poly.pdbx_seq_one_letter_code
_entity_poly.pdbx_strand_id
1 'polypeptide(L)'
;MPQHTAPPMEGLMDLLHEVRQFSRDLQQSARRAAPACGPNTYRETLHSLVHRRMQDDDPHGRIVCYASAAELGVPVDLPAEQCRQAMSGGLGFGLRVLFWAAHRRMIATRSVRNWAGLALQPAHPATLNHPASATTRAAGPETP
;
A
#
# COMPACT_ATOMS: atom_id res chain seq x y z
N MET A 1 35.28 18.86 -20.29
CA MET A 1 34.40 19.36 -19.22
C MET A 1 34.35 18.30 -18.13
N PRO A 2 35.01 18.50 -16.98
CA PRO A 2 34.99 17.54 -15.89
C PRO A 2 33.61 17.56 -15.25
N GLN A 3 32.92 16.41 -15.32
CA GLN A 3 31.62 16.22 -14.68
C GLN A 3 31.87 16.14 -13.17
N HIS A 4 31.48 17.19 -12.44
CA HIS A 4 31.41 17.15 -10.99
C HIS A 4 30.34 16.13 -10.59
N THR A 5 30.73 14.87 -10.43
CA THR A 5 29.96 13.89 -9.68
C THR A 5 29.96 14.34 -8.24
N ALA A 6 28.92 15.07 -7.83
CA ALA A 6 28.57 15.21 -6.43
C ALA A 6 28.55 13.80 -5.81
N PRO A 7 29.07 13.62 -4.58
CA PRO A 7 29.11 12.32 -3.96
C PRO A 7 27.70 11.70 -3.95
N PRO A 8 27.56 10.40 -4.23
CA PRO A 8 26.28 9.74 -4.48
C PRO A 8 25.21 9.94 -3.38
N MET A 9 25.64 10.32 -2.17
CA MET A 9 24.75 10.57 -1.03
C MET A 9 24.10 11.96 -1.04
N GLU A 10 24.73 13.00 -1.59
CA GLU A 10 24.15 14.36 -1.62
C GLU A 10 22.94 14.41 -2.55
N GLY A 11 23.04 13.80 -3.74
CA GLY A 11 21.89 13.70 -4.64
C GLY A 11 20.73 12.86 -4.10
N LEU A 12 20.99 11.90 -3.19
CA LEU A 12 19.92 11.14 -2.54
C LEU A 12 19.19 11.99 -1.48
N MET A 13 19.92 12.81 -0.73
CA MET A 13 19.32 13.70 0.26
C MET A 13 18.44 14.76 -0.39
N ASP A 14 18.84 15.30 -1.54
CA ASP A 14 18.02 16.23 -2.32
C ASP A 14 16.73 15.56 -2.81
N LEU A 15 16.83 14.34 -3.35
CA LEU A 15 15.66 13.54 -3.75
C LEU A 15 14.70 13.26 -2.58
N LEU A 16 15.21 12.96 -1.38
CA LEU A 16 14.37 12.76 -0.21
C LEU A 16 13.68 14.05 0.25
N HIS A 17 14.36 15.20 0.14
CA HIS A 17 13.74 16.50 0.41
C HIS A 17 12.64 16.82 -0.60
N GLU A 18 12.88 16.53 -1.87
CA GLU A 18 11.93 16.69 -2.95
C GLU A 18 10.68 15.84 -2.74
N VAL A 19 10.84 14.56 -2.39
CA VAL A 19 9.72 13.67 -2.02
C VAL A 19 8.92 14.25 -0.87
N ARG A 20 9.56 14.75 0.19
CA ARG A 20 8.86 15.36 1.33
C ARG A 20 8.13 16.65 0.94
N GLN A 21 8.70 17.47 0.06
CA GLN A 21 8.04 18.67 -0.45
C GLN A 21 6.82 18.28 -1.28
N PHE A 22 6.98 17.36 -2.21
CA PHE A 22 5.92 16.87 -3.08
C PHE A 22 4.78 16.20 -2.29
N SER A 23 5.10 15.40 -1.28
CA SER A 23 4.13 14.82 -0.35
C SER A 23 3.30 15.90 0.36
N ARG A 24 3.94 16.97 0.84
CA ARG A 24 3.24 18.10 1.49
C ARG A 24 2.34 18.85 0.51
N ASP A 25 2.80 19.08 -0.71
CA ASP A 25 2.03 19.76 -1.75
C ASP A 25 0.79 18.95 -2.15
N LEU A 26 0.93 17.62 -2.28
CA LEU A 26 -0.19 16.71 -2.52
C LEU A 26 -1.19 16.74 -1.37
N GLN A 27 -0.73 16.66 -0.12
CA GLN A 27 -1.61 16.75 1.05
C GLN A 27 -2.34 18.09 1.11
N GLN A 28 -1.64 19.21 0.86
CA GLN A 28 -2.25 20.53 0.88
C GLN A 28 -3.28 20.70 -0.24
N SER A 29 -2.97 20.20 -1.44
CA SER A 29 -3.87 20.21 -2.59
C SER A 29 -5.11 19.37 -2.32
N ALA A 30 -4.94 18.17 -1.76
CA ALA A 30 -6.05 17.30 -1.37
C ALA A 30 -6.94 17.94 -0.29
N ARG A 31 -6.35 18.61 0.72
CA ARG A 31 -7.10 19.34 1.74
C ARG A 31 -7.90 20.51 1.17
N ARG A 32 -7.35 21.23 0.18
CA ARG A 32 -8.05 22.33 -0.50
C ARG A 32 -9.18 21.81 -1.40
N ALA A 33 -8.97 20.66 -2.05
CA ALA A 33 -9.93 20.07 -2.98
C ALA A 33 -11.04 19.27 -2.30
N ALA A 34 -10.83 18.81 -1.07
CA ALA A 34 -11.84 18.12 -0.26
C ALA A 34 -12.28 18.97 0.96
N PRO A 35 -12.94 20.12 0.76
CA PRO A 35 -13.54 20.83 1.87
C PRO A 35 -14.72 20.02 2.43
N ALA A 36 -14.61 19.63 3.70
CA ALA A 36 -15.69 19.13 4.58
C ALA A 36 -16.31 17.73 4.35
N CYS A 37 -15.97 16.98 3.30
CA CYS A 37 -16.37 15.56 3.20
C CYS A 37 -15.28 14.66 3.80
N GLY A 38 -15.66 13.68 4.61
CA GLY A 38 -14.82 12.92 5.54
C GLY A 38 -13.58 12.16 4.99
N PRO A 39 -13.01 11.22 5.78
CA PRO A 39 -11.69 10.63 5.50
C PRO A 39 -11.62 9.83 4.17
N ASN A 40 -12.74 9.32 3.66
CA ASN A 40 -12.77 8.60 2.38
C ASN A 40 -12.60 9.54 1.17
N THR A 41 -13.27 10.70 1.15
CA THR A 41 -13.14 11.69 0.07
C THR A 41 -11.75 12.29 0.00
N TYR A 42 -11.07 12.45 1.14
CA TYR A 42 -9.66 12.86 1.17
C TYR A 42 -8.74 11.83 0.49
N ARG A 43 -8.93 10.54 0.76
CA ARG A 43 -8.10 9.47 0.16
C ARG A 43 -8.36 9.33 -1.34
N GLU A 44 -9.61 9.42 -1.79
CA GLU A 44 -9.97 9.40 -3.21
C GLU A 44 -9.38 10.60 -3.96
N THR A 45 -9.48 11.79 -3.37
CA THR A 45 -8.87 13.01 -3.92
C THR A 45 -7.36 12.85 -4.05
N LEU A 46 -6.69 12.34 -3.01
CA LEU A 46 -5.24 12.15 -3.03
C LEU A 46 -4.82 11.11 -4.07
N HIS A 47 -5.59 10.02 -4.24
CA HIS A 47 -5.37 9.04 -5.29
C HIS A 47 -5.52 9.65 -6.69
N SER A 48 -6.56 10.46 -6.93
CA SER A 48 -6.77 11.12 -8.22
C SER A 48 -5.67 12.13 -8.58
N LEU A 49 -5.18 12.89 -7.60
CA LEU A 49 -4.08 13.85 -7.79
C LEU A 49 -2.77 13.15 -8.13
N VAL A 50 -2.46 12.06 -7.43
CA VAL A 50 -1.27 11.25 -7.69
C VAL A 50 -1.35 10.63 -9.08
N HIS A 51 -2.49 10.06 -9.46
CA HIS A 51 -2.66 9.46 -10.78
C HIS A 51 -2.49 10.48 -11.90
N ARG A 52 -3.05 11.69 -11.75
CA ARG A 52 -2.89 12.76 -12.73
C ARG A 52 -1.42 13.17 -12.88
N ARG A 53 -0.71 13.41 -11.77
CA ARG A 53 0.71 13.77 -11.82
C ARG A 53 1.58 12.68 -12.43
N MET A 54 1.31 11.42 -12.14
CA MET A 54 2.03 10.31 -12.78
C MET A 54 1.86 10.25 -14.31
N GLN A 55 0.76 10.77 -14.86
CA GLN A 55 0.57 10.84 -16.31
C GLN A 55 1.35 12.00 -16.92
N ASP A 56 1.28 13.17 -16.29
CA ASP A 56 1.83 14.43 -16.80
C ASP A 56 3.35 14.57 -16.60
N ASP A 57 3.92 13.89 -15.59
CA ASP A 57 5.33 14.05 -15.22
C ASP A 57 6.30 13.23 -16.10
N ASP A 58 7.55 13.67 -16.12
CA ASP A 58 8.69 12.98 -16.72
C ASP A 58 9.13 11.75 -15.89
N PRO A 59 10.05 10.89 -16.37
CA PRO A 59 10.48 9.71 -15.63
C PRO A 59 11.02 10.00 -14.21
N HIS A 60 11.65 11.17 -13.99
CA HIS A 60 12.09 11.60 -12.66
C HIS A 60 10.89 11.94 -11.77
N GLY A 61 10.03 12.86 -12.22
CA GLY A 61 8.83 13.29 -11.49
C GLY A 61 7.89 12.13 -11.17
N ARG A 62 7.77 11.14 -12.07
CA ARG A 62 6.99 9.91 -11.82
C ARG A 62 7.53 9.09 -10.64
N ILE A 63 8.84 8.94 -10.50
CA ILE A 63 9.46 8.20 -9.39
C ILE A 63 9.28 8.98 -8.09
N VAL A 64 9.48 10.29 -8.11
CA VAL A 64 9.25 11.16 -6.94
C VAL A 64 7.78 11.10 -6.52
N CYS A 65 6.85 11.18 -7.48
CA CYS A 65 5.41 11.06 -7.23
C CYS A 65 5.04 9.69 -6.64
N TYR A 66 5.59 8.61 -7.19
CA TYR A 66 5.38 7.26 -6.66
C TYR A 66 5.94 7.09 -5.24
N ALA A 67 7.14 7.60 -4.98
CA ALA A 67 7.73 7.58 -3.64
C ALA A 67 6.91 8.39 -2.64
N SER A 68 6.40 9.55 -3.06
CA SER A 68 5.48 10.37 -2.27
C SER A 68 4.18 9.63 -1.95
N ALA A 69 3.60 8.93 -2.92
CA ALA A 69 2.41 8.10 -2.69
C ALA A 69 2.68 6.97 -1.68
N ALA A 70 3.85 6.32 -1.75
CA ALA A 70 4.26 5.30 -0.79
C ALA A 70 4.50 5.87 0.62
N GLU A 71 5.05 7.09 0.72
CA GLU A 71 5.19 7.82 1.98
C GLU A 71 3.83 8.08 2.62
N LEU A 72 2.86 8.52 1.82
CA LEU A 72 1.49 8.84 2.21
C LEU A 72 0.60 7.59 2.44
N GLY A 73 1.09 6.40 2.11
CA GLY A 73 0.33 5.15 2.24
C GLY A 73 -0.86 5.06 1.28
N VAL A 74 -0.76 5.73 0.12
CA VAL A 74 -1.73 5.63 -0.96
C VAL A 74 -1.26 4.55 -1.93
N PRO A 75 -2.01 3.45 -2.09
CA PRO A 75 -1.63 2.40 -3.02
C PRO A 75 -1.78 2.91 -4.45
N VAL A 76 -0.74 2.76 -5.25
CA VAL A 76 -0.73 3.14 -6.66
C VAL A 76 0.02 2.06 -7.44
N ASP A 77 -0.50 1.72 -8.61
CA ASP A 77 0.15 0.75 -9.49
C ASP A 77 1.09 1.45 -10.45
N LEU A 78 2.36 1.03 -10.45
CA LEU A 78 3.35 1.53 -11.39
C LEU A 78 3.35 0.68 -12.68
N PRO A 79 3.22 1.27 -13.88
CA PRO A 79 3.35 0.54 -15.14
C PRO A 79 4.71 -0.17 -15.26
N ALA A 80 4.70 -1.40 -15.79
CA ALA A 80 5.88 -2.25 -15.93
C ALA A 80 7.06 -1.58 -16.68
N GLU A 81 6.76 -0.65 -17.58
CA GLU A 81 7.76 0.12 -18.32
C GLU A 81 8.63 1.01 -17.42
N GLN A 82 8.02 1.61 -16.39
CA GLN A 82 8.72 2.49 -15.47
C GLN A 82 9.64 1.69 -14.54
N CYS A 83 9.20 0.50 -14.14
CA CYS A 83 10.05 -0.47 -13.45
C CYS A 83 11.25 -0.88 -14.33
N ARG A 84 11.02 -1.17 -15.62
CA ARG A 84 12.09 -1.50 -16.57
C ARG A 84 13.08 -0.34 -16.73
N GLN A 85 12.60 0.89 -16.85
CA GLN A 85 13.45 2.07 -16.99
C GLN A 85 14.31 2.34 -15.74
N ALA A 86 13.74 2.12 -14.55
CA ALA A 86 14.50 2.16 -13.30
C ALA A 86 15.55 1.03 -13.22
N MET A 87 15.31 -0.12 -13.85
CA MET A 87 16.25 -1.24 -13.86
C MET A 87 17.32 -1.12 -14.96
N SER A 88 17.03 -0.52 -16.11
CA SER A 88 17.90 -0.47 -17.28
C SER A 88 19.01 0.60 -17.22
N GLY A 89 19.17 1.27 -16.08
CA GLY A 89 20.31 2.15 -15.80
C GLY A 89 20.23 3.56 -16.40
N GLY A 90 19.13 3.92 -17.06
CA GLY A 90 18.90 5.27 -17.58
C GLY A 90 18.62 6.33 -16.51
N LEU A 91 18.30 5.89 -15.28
CA LEU A 91 18.02 6.77 -14.14
C LEU A 91 19.18 6.68 -13.13
N GLY A 92 19.56 7.84 -12.57
CA GLY A 92 20.64 7.96 -11.59
C GLY A 92 20.49 6.99 -10.41
N PHE A 93 21.61 6.62 -9.77
CA PHE A 93 21.62 5.66 -8.66
C PHE A 93 20.62 6.02 -7.54
N GLY A 94 20.53 7.30 -7.17
CA GLY A 94 19.59 7.78 -6.14
C GLY A 94 18.12 7.50 -6.47
N LEU A 95 17.69 7.71 -7.72
CA LEU A 95 16.32 7.41 -8.15
C LEU A 95 16.01 5.91 -8.09
N ARG A 96 16.98 5.06 -8.42
CA ARG A 96 16.81 3.60 -8.34
C ARG A 96 16.63 3.14 -6.89
N VAL A 97 17.43 3.69 -5.98
CA VAL A 97 17.29 3.43 -4.54
C VAL A 97 15.92 3.91 -4.04
N LEU A 98 15.51 5.12 -4.44
CA LEU A 98 14.22 5.69 -4.05
C LEU A 98 13.05 4.83 -4.55
N PHE A 99 13.08 4.43 -5.82
CA PHE A 99 12.08 3.53 -6.40
C PHE A 99 11.96 2.23 -5.61
N TRP A 100 13.07 1.56 -5.31
CA TRP A 100 13.05 0.30 -4.57
C TRP A 100 12.54 0.46 -3.13
N ALA A 101 12.91 1.55 -2.45
CA ALA A 101 12.41 1.85 -1.12
C ALA A 101 10.88 2.05 -1.12
N ALA A 102 10.37 2.83 -2.07
CA ALA A 102 8.94 3.05 -2.25
C ALA A 102 8.18 1.77 -2.61
N HIS A 103 8.71 0.99 -3.57
CA HIS A 103 8.10 -0.24 -4.04
C HIS A 103 7.98 -1.30 -2.93
N ARG A 104 9.02 -1.46 -2.10
CA ARG A 104 8.96 -2.36 -0.93
C ARG A 104 7.87 -1.94 0.06
N ARG A 105 7.74 -0.64 0.31
CA ARG A 105 6.70 -0.10 1.20
C ARG A 105 5.30 -0.33 0.62
N MET A 106 5.11 -0.13 -0.68
CA MET A 106 3.83 -0.40 -1.34
C MET A 106 3.42 -1.87 -1.29
N ILE A 107 4.35 -2.81 -1.56
CA ILE A 107 4.09 -4.24 -1.40
C ILE A 107 3.69 -4.58 0.04
N ALA A 108 4.40 -4.03 1.03
CA ALA A 108 4.06 -4.24 2.43
C ALA A 108 2.64 -3.73 2.77
N THR A 109 2.26 -2.54 2.29
CA THR A 109 0.89 -2.01 2.51
C THR A 109 -0.19 -2.84 1.81
N ARG A 110 0.08 -3.39 0.62
CA ARG A 110 -0.83 -4.27 -0.10
C ARG A 110 -0.98 -5.62 0.62
N SER A 111 0.12 -6.19 1.07
CA SER A 111 0.13 -7.40 1.92
C SER A 111 -0.67 -7.16 3.20
N VAL A 112 -0.58 -5.95 3.78
CA VAL A 112 -1.31 -5.60 4.99
C VAL A 112 -2.83 -5.62 4.80
N ARG A 113 -3.29 -5.02 3.70
CA ARG A 113 -4.70 -5.03 3.33
C ARG A 113 -5.21 -6.43 3.02
N ASN A 114 -4.37 -7.27 2.41
CA ASN A 114 -4.73 -8.66 2.10
C ASN A 114 -4.85 -9.54 3.36
N TRP A 115 -4.01 -9.36 4.39
CA TRP A 115 -4.19 -10.09 5.65
C TRP A 115 -5.35 -9.57 6.49
N ALA A 116 -5.61 -8.27 6.49
CA ALA A 116 -6.78 -7.70 7.17
C ALA A 116 -8.11 -8.16 6.55
N GLY A 117 -8.13 -8.46 5.24
CA GLY A 117 -9.26 -9.09 4.56
C GLY A 117 -9.48 -10.57 4.90
N LEU A 118 -8.44 -11.27 5.37
CA LEU A 118 -8.53 -12.68 5.81
C LEU A 118 -8.80 -12.82 7.31
N ALA A 119 -8.43 -11.82 8.13
CA ALA A 119 -8.64 -11.82 9.58
C ALA A 119 -10.11 -11.58 10.00
N LEU A 120 -10.99 -11.26 9.05
CA LEU A 120 -12.44 -11.15 9.27
C LEU A 120 -13.21 -12.34 8.67
N GLN A 121 -12.64 -13.55 8.68
CA GLN A 121 -13.49 -14.74 8.64
C GLN A 121 -14.08 -14.93 10.05
N PRO A 122 -15.39 -14.72 10.27
CA PRO A 122 -16.00 -15.21 11.49
C PRO A 122 -15.77 -16.71 11.51
N ALA A 123 -15.07 -17.19 12.52
CA ALA A 123 -14.98 -18.61 12.80
C ALA A 123 -16.41 -19.13 12.91
N HIS A 124 -16.89 -19.81 11.87
CA HIS A 124 -18.13 -20.56 11.94
C HIS A 124 -17.98 -21.54 13.12
N PRO A 125 -18.84 -21.47 14.14
CA PRO A 125 -18.77 -22.45 15.21
C PRO A 125 -19.09 -23.81 14.59
N ALA A 126 -18.10 -24.69 14.58
CA ALA A 126 -18.26 -26.08 14.20
C ALA A 126 -19.39 -26.67 15.04
N THR A 127 -20.48 -27.04 14.38
CA THR A 127 -21.62 -27.71 14.98
C THR A 127 -21.12 -29.00 15.61
N LEU A 128 -21.06 -29.00 16.94
CA LEU A 128 -20.58 -30.10 17.76
C LEU A 128 -21.67 -31.18 17.78
N ASN A 129 -21.62 -32.08 16.80
CA ASN A 129 -22.47 -33.26 16.74
C ASN A 129 -22.20 -34.14 17.97
N HIS A 130 -23.12 -34.10 18.94
CA HIS A 130 -23.19 -35.05 20.04
C HIS A 130 -23.77 -36.38 19.53
N PRO A 131 -23.12 -37.54 19.76
CA PRO A 131 -23.80 -38.81 19.66
C PRO A 131 -24.70 -39.03 20.88
N ALA A 132 -25.98 -39.29 20.61
CA ALA A 132 -26.99 -39.64 21.59
C ALA A 132 -26.58 -40.89 22.39
N SER A 133 -26.47 -40.74 23.71
CA SER A 133 -26.47 -41.87 24.65
C SER A 133 -27.78 -41.83 25.42
N ALA A 134 -28.69 -42.75 25.10
CA ALA A 134 -29.89 -43.01 25.90
C ALA A 134 -29.73 -44.37 26.57
N THR A 135 -29.31 -44.35 27.84
CA THR A 135 -29.49 -45.45 28.79
C THR A 135 -30.49 -44.97 29.82
N THR A 136 -31.64 -45.64 29.92
CA THR A 136 -32.36 -45.74 31.19
C THR A 136 -33.05 -47.09 31.30
N ARG A 137 -33.03 -47.57 32.53
CA ARG A 137 -33.22 -48.93 33.04
C ARG A 137 -34.53 -48.97 33.86
N ALA A 138 -34.96 -50.20 34.18
CA ALA A 138 -36.02 -50.59 35.15
C ALA A 138 -37.43 -50.73 34.53
N ALA A 139 -38.28 -51.71 34.85
CA ALA A 139 -38.30 -52.81 35.82
C ALA A 139 -39.30 -53.88 35.33
N GLY A 140 -39.24 -55.13 35.83
CA GLY A 140 -40.27 -56.18 35.63
C GLY A 140 -41.56 -55.91 36.44
N PRO A 141 -42.42 -56.90 36.77
CA PRO A 141 -42.44 -58.34 36.45
C PRO A 141 -43.84 -58.86 35.96
N GLU A 142 -43.98 -60.20 35.93
CA GLU A 142 -45.22 -61.01 36.07
C GLU A 142 -45.82 -61.75 34.85
N THR A 143 -45.69 -63.09 34.97
CA THR A 143 -46.53 -64.27 34.63
C THR A 143 -48.00 -64.07 34.19
N PRO A 144 -48.67 -65.08 33.56
CA PRO A 144 -48.61 -66.53 33.82
C PRO A 144 -48.16 -67.43 32.66
#